data_AF-A0A2A3J3I6-F1
#
_entry.id   AF-A0A2A3J3I6-F1
#
_cell.length_a   1.000
_cell.length_b   1.000
_cell.length_c   1.000
_cell.angle_alpha   90.00
_cell.angle_beta   90.00
_cell.angle_gamma   90.00
#
_symmetry.space_group_name_H-M   'P 1'
#
loop_
_entity.id
_entity.type
_entity.pdbx_description
1 polymer ?
#
loop_
_entity_poly.entity_id
_entity_poly.type
_entity_poly.pdbx_seq_one_letter_code
_entity_poly.pdbx_strand_id
1 'polypeptide(L)' 'MKRTPGGRIDRDSADEVFARRKAETEDAPDDWRSWFRLAIAYHDARDTPRARKAMQRAIALREGRRPAEA' A
#
# COMPACT_ATOMS: atom_id res chain seq x y z
N MET A 1 2.68 2.09 -16.17
CA MET A 1 3.82 2.09 -15.22
C MET A 1 5.04 2.69 -15.89
N LYS A 2 5.21 4.01 -15.74
CA LYS A 2 6.39 4.74 -16.19
C LYS A 2 7.43 4.72 -15.08
N ARG A 3 8.69 4.58 -15.46
CA ARG A 3 9.83 4.70 -14.55
C ARG A 3 10.59 5.97 -14.91
N THR A 4 11.02 6.70 -13.89
CA THR A 4 11.98 7.80 -14.03
C THR A 4 13.30 7.26 -14.64
N PRO A 5 14.12 8.13 -15.28
CA PRO A 5 15.39 7.72 -15.89
C PRO A 5 16.36 7.03 -14.92
N GLY A 6 16.17 7.22 -13.60
CA GLY A 6 16.92 6.52 -12.55
C GLY A 6 16.36 5.14 -12.17
N GLY A 7 15.44 4.56 -12.94
CA GLY A 7 14.86 3.23 -12.72
C GLY A 7 13.74 3.17 -11.67
N ARG A 8 13.37 4.30 -11.06
CA ARG A 8 12.35 4.38 -9.99
C ARG A 8 10.97 4.55 -10.59
N ILE A 9 9.92 4.03 -9.95
CA ILE A 9 8.54 4.23 -10.40
C ILE A 9 8.20 5.73 -10.32
N ASP A 10 7.61 6.25 -11.39
CA ASP A 10 7.10 7.62 -11.43
C ASP A 10 5.95 7.79 -10.44
N ARG A 11 5.89 8.94 -9.74
CA ARG A 11 4.93 9.15 -8.64
C ARG A 11 3.48 9.04 -9.12
N ASP A 12 3.20 9.55 -10.32
CA ASP A 12 1.84 9.51 -10.89
C ASP A 12 1.50 8.07 -11.35
N SER A 13 2.48 7.29 -11.80
CA SER A 13 2.30 5.85 -12.02
C SER A 13 2.10 5.06 -10.73
N ALA A 14 2.62 5.53 -9.60
CA ALA A 14 2.37 4.90 -8.31
C ALA A 14 0.94 5.21 -7.81
N ASP A 15 0.41 6.39 -8.12
CA ASP A 15 -0.98 6.79 -7.82
C ASP A 15 -2.02 5.98 -8.62
N GLU A 16 -1.76 5.68 -9.90
CA GLU A 16 -2.63 4.79 -10.69
C GLU A 16 -2.63 3.34 -10.14
N VAL A 17 -1.45 2.82 -9.79
CA VAL A 17 -1.34 1.49 -9.19
C VAL A 17 -1.99 1.47 -7.81
N PHE A 18 -1.91 2.58 -7.08
CA PHE A 18 -2.55 2.78 -5.79
C PHE A 18 -4.07 2.69 -5.88
N ALA A 19 -4.73 3.36 -6.82
CA ALA A 19 -6.19 3.29 -6.96
C ALA A 19 -6.68 1.84 -7.12
N ARG A 20 -5.95 1.03 -7.90
CA ARG A 20 -6.25 -0.39 -8.06
C ARG A 20 -6.00 -1.20 -6.79
N ARG A 21 -4.85 -0.99 -6.11
CA ARG A 21 -4.53 -1.70 -4.86
C ARG A 21 -5.44 -1.31 -3.71
N LYS A 22 -5.92 -0.07 -3.69
CA LYS A 22 -6.93 0.42 -2.74
C LYS A 22 -8.26 -0.28 -2.96
N ALA A 23 -8.72 -0.40 -4.20
CA ALA A 23 -9.94 -1.16 -4.52
C ALA A 23 -9.81 -2.64 -4.11
N GLU A 24 -8.66 -3.26 -4.35
CA GLU A 24 -8.38 -4.63 -3.87
C GLU A 24 -8.37 -4.75 -2.33
N THR A 25 -7.98 -3.69 -1.60
CA THR A 25 -8.03 -3.66 -0.13
C THR A 25 -9.43 -3.33 0.40
N GLU A 26 -10.24 -2.59 -0.35
CA GLU A 26 -11.64 -2.33 -0.01
C GLU A 26 -12.51 -3.58 -0.26
N ASP A 27 -12.17 -4.40 -1.25
CA ASP A 27 -12.84 -5.68 -1.55
C ASP A 27 -12.41 -6.79 -0.57
N ALA A 28 -11.14 -6.77 -0.13
CA ALA A 28 -10.60 -7.72 0.85
C ALA A 28 -9.93 -7.00 2.04
N PRO A 29 -10.71 -6.32 2.90
CA PRO A 29 -10.19 -5.51 4.00
C PRO A 29 -9.48 -6.32 5.09
N ASP A 30 -9.78 -7.61 5.17
CA ASP A 30 -9.21 -8.52 6.16
C ASP A 30 -7.97 -9.29 5.65
N ASP A 31 -7.62 -9.16 4.36
CA ASP A 31 -6.41 -9.80 3.82
C ASP A 31 -5.18 -8.91 4.07
N TRP A 32 -4.33 -9.35 4.99
CA TRP A 32 -3.05 -8.69 5.28
C TRP A 32 -2.14 -8.55 4.06
N ARG A 33 -2.25 -9.43 3.05
CA ARG A 33 -1.44 -9.38 1.83
C ARG A 33 -1.83 -8.20 0.95
N SER A 34 -3.11 -7.84 0.91
CA SER A 34 -3.61 -6.66 0.18
C SER A 34 -3.03 -5.39 0.80
N TRP A 35 -3.02 -5.28 2.12
CA TRP A 35 -2.40 -4.16 2.84
C TRP A 35 -0.88 -4.10 2.70
N PHE A 36 -0.19 -5.24 2.64
CA PHE A 36 1.25 -5.29 2.40
C PHE A 36 1.62 -4.78 1.00
N ARG A 37 0.92 -5.23 -0.04
CA ARG A 37 1.13 -4.76 -1.42
C ARG A 37 0.86 -3.26 -1.54
N LEU A 38 -0.14 -2.75 -0.82
CA LEU A 38 -0.43 -1.32 -0.73
C LEU A 38 0.71 -0.53 -0.09
N ALA A 39 1.30 -1.04 0.99
CA ALA A 39 2.44 -0.42 1.66
C ALA A 39 3.68 -0.32 0.76
N ILE A 40 3.97 -1.38 -0.02
CA ILE A 40 5.07 -1.38 -0.99
C ILE A 40 4.83 -0.33 -2.08
N ALA A 41 3.59 -0.21 -2.59
CA ALA A 41 3.26 0.80 -3.60
C ALA A 41 3.50 2.25 -3.09
N TYR A 42 3.12 2.54 -1.83
CA TYR A 42 3.41 3.83 -1.21
C TYR A 42 4.91 4.07 -1.01
N HIS A 43 5.66 3.03 -0.66
CA HIS A 43 7.10 3.13 -0.50
C HIS A 43 7.79 3.48 -1.84
N ASP A 44 7.38 2.80 -2.92
CA ASP A 44 7.87 3.06 -4.27
C ASP A 44 7.52 4.50 -4.74
N ALA A 45 6.39 5.05 -4.27
CA ALA A 45 5.94 6.42 -4.52
C ALA A 45 6.66 7.50 -3.68
N ARG A 46 7.53 7.09 -2.73
CA ARG A 46 8.12 7.95 -1.68
C ARG A 46 7.12 8.54 -0.69
N ASP A 47 5.93 7.96 -0.55
CA ASP A 47 4.97 8.29 0.49
C ASP A 47 5.22 7.44 1.73
N THR A 48 6.29 7.76 2.46
CA THR A 48 6.68 7.06 3.68
C THR A 48 5.64 7.11 4.80
N PRO A 49 4.91 8.22 5.04
CA PRO A 49 3.83 8.24 6.04
C PRO A 49 2.71 7.26 5.72
N ARG A 50 2.22 7.21 4.47
CA ARG A 50 1.15 6.29 4.08
C ARG A 50 1.61 4.85 3.98
N ALA A 51 2.85 4.61 3.52
CA ALA A 51 3.46 3.27 3.52
C ALA A 51 3.49 2.67 4.92
N ARG A 52 3.89 3.47 5.92
CA ARG A 52 3.96 3.02 7.32
C ARG A 52 2.57 2.63 7.86
N LYS A 53 1.54 3.44 7.60
CA LYS A 53 0.16 3.14 8.03
C LYS A 53 -0.36 1.83 7.41
N ALA A 54 -0.16 1.65 6.11
CA ALA A 54 -0.56 0.42 5.42
C ALA A 54 0.18 -0.82 5.96
N MET A 55 1.49 -0.70 6.20
CA MET A 55 2.30 -1.77 6.78
C MET A 55 1.84 -2.13 8.21
N GLN A 56 1.52 -1.13 9.03
CA GLN A 56 0.98 -1.35 10.38
C GLN A 56 -0.34 -2.12 10.35
N ARG A 57 -1.24 -1.78 9.40
CA ARG A 57 -2.51 -2.49 9.21
C ARG A 57 -2.29 -3.94 8.76
N ALA A 58 -1.37 -4.17 7.82
CA ALA A 58 -0.97 -5.52 7.39
C ALA A 58 -0.46 -6.37 8.56
N ILE A 59 0.42 -5.81 9.40
CA ILE A 59 0.94 -6.49 10.59
C ILE A 59 -0.20 -6.82 11.56
N ALA A 60 -1.08 -5.88 11.86
CA ALA A 60 -2.21 -6.11 12.77
C ALA A 60 -3.09 -7.28 12.29
N LEU A 61 -3.49 -7.29 11.01
CA LEU A 61 -4.28 -8.36 10.41
C LEU A 61 -3.56 -9.72 10.44
N ARG A 62 -2.26 -9.74 10.14
CA ARG A 62 -1.44 -10.95 10.21
C ARG A 62 -1.36 -11.51 11.64
N GLU A 63 -1.32 -10.64 12.64
CA GLU A 63 -1.31 -11.00 14.06
C GLU A 63 -2.73 -11.29 14.61
N GLY A 64 -3.76 -11.31 13.76
CA GLY A 64 -5.15 -11.50 14.17
C GLY A 64 -5.73 -10.35 15.00
N ARG A 65 -5.01 -9.23 15.11
CA ARG A 65 -5.50 -8.02 15.78
C ARG A 65 -6.31 -7.21 14.79
N ARG A 66 -7.54 -6.85 15.17
CA ARG A 66 -8.30 -5.87 14.40
C ARG A 66 -7.50 -4.56 14.38
N PRO A 67 -7.08 -4.09 13.20
CA PRO A 67 -6.32 -2.86 13.10
C PRO A 67 -7.16 -1.71 13.65
N ALA A 68 -6.59 -0.94 14.58
CA ALA A 68 -7.25 0.23 15.14
C ALA A 68 -7.68 1.16 13.99
N GLU A 69 -8.98 1.41 13.88
CA GLU A 69 -9.51 2.45 13.00
C GLU A 69 -9.03 3.80 13.55
N ALA A 70 -8.33 4.54 12.70
CA ALA A 70 -7.76 5.85 12.99
C ALA A 70 -8.36 6.88 12.04
#